data_AF-A0A3E0R070-F1
#
_entry.id   AF-A0A3E0R070-F1
#
_cell.length_a   1.000
_cell.length_b   1.000
_cell.length_c   1.000
_cell.angle_alpha   90.00
_cell.angle_beta   90.00
_cell.angle_gamma   90.00
#
_symmetry.space_group_name_H-M   'P 1'
#
loop_
_entity.id
_entity.type
_entity.pdbx_description
1 polymer ?
#
loop_
_entity_poly.entity_id
_entity_poly.type
_entity_poly.pdbx_seq_one_letter_code
_entity_poly.pdbx_strand_id
1 'polypeptide(L)'
;MDVQDVLLFLFFSSLEWLALMVLTFAIFKFQLPGYWGRLLLSSFMLSLLSHTILITLDLVAYGPLIQMPILFFYFWQIFRIPIFYAGLMVVNGYLLYSLIQAVILVVYQIIGFTIAPNEPTAFIAQTITAGITFLMAWLLIRTNWGFTFVPDTDRVKMQWNKRNIRLLVMSIVGYVALSIYYISFFWGYTPFIGLVLGTIVYIVLQYLVFEREYYG
;
A
#
# COMPACT_ATOMS: atom_id res chain seq x y z
N MET A 1 5.12 26.69 -6.50
CA MET A 1 4.40 25.69 -7.31
C MET A 1 3.35 26.41 -8.09
N ASP A 2 3.34 26.23 -9.41
CA ASP A 2 2.22 26.72 -10.21
C ASP A 2 0.98 25.87 -9.93
N VAL A 3 -0.20 26.47 -10.10
CA VAL A 3 -1.49 25.80 -9.89
C VAL A 3 -1.60 24.51 -10.73
N GLN A 4 -0.94 24.50 -11.90
CA GLN A 4 -0.89 23.35 -12.80
C GLN A 4 -0.11 22.16 -12.21
N ASP A 5 1.02 22.40 -11.54
CA ASP A 5 1.83 21.35 -10.92
C ASP A 5 1.07 20.65 -9.79
N VAL A 6 0.34 21.44 -9.00
CA VAL A 6 -0.51 20.94 -7.90
C VAL A 6 -1.64 20.06 -8.46
N LEU A 7 -2.30 20.49 -9.53
CA LEU A 7 -3.36 19.72 -10.17
C LEU A 7 -2.84 18.39 -10.74
N LEU A 8 -1.68 18.42 -11.40
CA LEU A 8 -1.02 17.21 -11.92
C LEU A 8 -0.62 16.27 -10.78
N PHE A 9 0.00 16.79 -9.72
CA PHE A 9 0.36 16.01 -8.53
C PHE A 9 -0.87 15.32 -7.92
N LEU A 10 -1.97 16.05 -7.74
CA LEU A 10 -3.21 15.50 -7.18
C LEU A 10 -3.81 14.42 -8.06
N PHE A 11 -3.77 14.58 -9.39
CA PHE A 11 -4.26 13.60 -10.33
C PHE A 11 -3.44 12.31 -10.29
N PHE A 12 -2.11 12.39 -10.45
CA PHE A 12 -1.23 11.22 -10.43
C PHE A 12 -1.24 10.53 -9.06
N SER A 13 -1.19 11.30 -7.98
CA SER A 13 -1.29 10.75 -6.63
C SER A 13 -2.65 10.06 -6.39
N SER A 14 -3.76 10.62 -6.90
CA SER A 14 -5.07 9.97 -6.78
C SER A 14 -5.13 8.64 -7.53
N LEU A 15 -4.43 8.54 -8.66
CA LEU A 15 -4.32 7.32 -9.44
C LEU A 15 -3.51 6.26 -8.68
N GLU A 16 -2.40 6.65 -8.05
CA GLU A 16 -1.57 5.76 -7.21
C GLU A 16 -2.37 5.21 -6.02
N TRP A 17 -3.06 6.08 -5.28
CA TRP A 17 -3.88 5.63 -4.15
C TRP A 17 -5.00 4.70 -4.60
N LEU A 18 -5.61 4.97 -5.75
CA LEU A 18 -6.62 4.08 -6.33
C LEU A 18 -6.01 2.73 -6.70
N ALA A 19 -4.84 2.72 -7.35
CA ALA A 19 -4.13 1.50 -7.72
C ALA A 19 -3.80 0.65 -6.50
N LEU A 20 -3.27 1.27 -5.43
CA LEU A 20 -2.95 0.61 -4.16
C LEU A 20 -4.19 -0.02 -3.54
N MET A 21 -5.30 0.72 -3.45
CA MET A 21 -6.55 0.19 -2.88
C MET A 21 -7.12 -0.96 -3.71
N VAL A 22 -7.13 -0.83 -5.04
CA VAL A 22 -7.59 -1.89 -5.95
C VAL A 22 -6.70 -3.13 -5.86
N LEU A 23 -5.38 -2.97 -5.79
CA LEU A 23 -4.44 -4.06 -5.55
C LEU A 23 -4.74 -4.76 -4.22
N THR A 24 -4.95 -3.98 -3.17
CA THR A 24 -5.25 -4.51 -1.84
C THR A 24 -6.54 -5.34 -1.86
N PHE A 25 -7.59 -4.84 -2.51
CA PHE A 25 -8.83 -5.59 -2.66
C PHE A 25 -8.67 -6.82 -3.54
N ALA A 26 -7.85 -6.76 -4.59
CA ALA A 26 -7.54 -7.91 -5.45
C ALA A 26 -6.85 -9.04 -4.68
N ILE A 27 -5.87 -8.73 -3.82
CA ILE A 27 -5.15 -9.73 -3.00
C ILE A 27 -6.12 -10.53 -2.11
N PHE A 28 -7.14 -9.86 -1.55
CA PHE A 28 -8.07 -10.47 -0.60
C PHE A 28 -9.45 -10.78 -1.22
N LYS A 29 -9.55 -10.80 -2.56
CA LYS A 29 -10.80 -11.08 -3.29
C LYS A 29 -12.01 -10.32 -2.76
N PHE A 30 -11.80 -9.13 -2.23
CA PHE A 30 -12.87 -8.35 -1.63
C PHE A 30 -13.82 -7.87 -2.72
N GLN A 31 -15.13 -7.98 -2.50
CA GLN A 31 -16.12 -7.67 -3.53
C GLN A 31 -16.14 -6.16 -3.84
N LEU A 32 -15.46 -5.79 -4.92
CA LEU A 32 -15.41 -4.45 -5.50
C LEU A 32 -16.74 -3.92 -6.09
N PRO A 33 -17.70 -4.73 -6.62
CA PRO A 33 -18.90 -4.22 -7.25
C PRO A 33 -19.78 -3.43 -6.26
N GLY A 34 -20.00 -2.14 -6.54
CA GLY A 34 -20.82 -1.25 -5.71
C GLY A 34 -20.05 -0.24 -4.85
N TYR A 35 -18.72 -0.38 -4.72
CA TYR A 35 -17.88 0.52 -3.92
C TYR A 35 -16.99 1.48 -4.72
N TRP A 36 -17.07 1.47 -6.06
CA TRP A 36 -16.26 2.33 -6.93
C TRP A 36 -16.35 3.82 -6.59
N GLY A 37 -17.54 4.32 -6.25
CA GLY A 37 -17.71 5.71 -5.82
C GLY A 37 -16.97 6.03 -4.51
N ARG A 38 -16.96 5.09 -3.56
CA ARG A 38 -16.23 5.25 -2.28
C ARG A 38 -14.72 5.17 -2.48
N LEU A 39 -14.27 4.28 -3.38
CA LEU A 39 -12.88 4.12 -3.79
C LEU A 39 -12.31 5.38 -4.46
N LEU A 40 -13.05 5.96 -5.41
CA LEU A 40 -12.65 7.19 -6.10
C LEU A 40 -12.60 8.37 -5.13
N LEU A 41 -13.60 8.49 -4.24
CA LEU A 41 -13.62 9.54 -3.24
C LEU A 41 -12.46 9.39 -2.25
N SER A 42 -12.20 8.17 -1.78
CA SER A 42 -11.09 7.92 -0.84
C SER A 42 -9.74 8.19 -1.49
N SER A 43 -9.53 7.79 -2.75
CA SER A 43 -8.25 8.02 -3.43
C SER A 43 -7.96 9.50 -3.65
N PHE A 44 -8.98 10.28 -3.98
CA PHE A 44 -8.87 11.72 -4.12
C PHE A 44 -8.62 12.43 -2.77
N MET A 45 -9.28 11.99 -1.69
CA MET A 45 -9.02 12.56 -0.36
C MET A 45 -7.63 12.17 0.17
N LEU A 46 -7.17 10.95 -0.09
CA LEU A 46 -5.81 10.51 0.22
C LEU A 46 -4.76 11.27 -0.59
N SER A 47 -5.03 11.64 -1.84
CA SER A 47 -4.10 12.46 -2.62
C SER A 47 -3.95 13.87 -2.07
N LEU A 48 -5.05 14.49 -1.61
CA LEU A 48 -5.01 15.78 -0.90
C LEU A 48 -4.22 15.72 0.41
N LEU A 49 -4.40 14.66 1.19
CA LEU A 49 -3.64 14.44 2.42
C LEU A 49 -2.16 14.18 2.14
N SER A 50 -1.86 13.40 1.10
CA SER A 50 -0.49 13.16 0.65
C SER A 50 0.19 14.46 0.23
N HIS A 51 -0.48 15.31 -0.56
CA HIS A 51 0.03 16.63 -0.92
C HIS A 51 0.33 17.48 0.31
N THR A 52 -0.59 17.51 1.28
CA THR A 52 -0.40 18.26 2.52
C THR A 52 0.84 17.77 3.30
N ILE A 53 0.98 16.45 3.47
CA ILE A 53 2.10 15.86 4.21
C ILE A 53 3.45 16.08 3.51
N LEU A 54 3.49 15.86 2.20
CA LEU A 54 4.75 15.84 1.44
C LEU A 54 5.21 17.25 1.05
N ILE A 55 4.29 18.14 0.67
CA ILE A 55 4.64 19.45 0.11
C ILE A 55 4.48 20.55 1.15
N THR A 56 3.34 20.61 1.86
CA THR A 56 3.09 21.73 2.78
C THR A 56 3.79 21.57 4.12
N LEU A 57 3.94 20.32 4.57
CA LEU A 57 4.58 19.99 5.84
C LEU A 57 6.05 19.59 5.65
N ASP A 58 6.47 19.20 4.45
CA ASP A 58 7.82 18.69 4.15
C ASP A 58 8.21 17.45 5.00
N LEU A 59 7.22 16.65 5.39
CA LEU A 59 7.39 15.42 6.19
C LEU A 59 7.58 14.18 5.30
N VAL A 60 8.39 14.27 4.24
CA VAL A 60 8.58 13.19 3.25
C VAL A 60 9.06 11.89 3.90
N ALA A 61 9.98 11.96 4.87
CA ALA A 61 10.50 10.80 5.59
C ALA A 61 9.44 10.08 6.45
N TYR A 62 8.41 10.80 6.90
CA TYR A 62 7.34 10.26 7.75
C TYR A 62 6.07 9.92 6.97
N GLY A 63 6.08 10.07 5.64
CA GLY A 63 4.94 9.82 4.76
C GLY A 63 4.22 8.50 5.06
N PRO A 64 4.88 7.33 4.96
CA PRO A 64 4.23 6.05 5.23
C PRO A 64 3.71 5.88 6.65
N LEU A 65 4.41 6.45 7.64
CA LEU A 65 4.04 6.37 9.06
C LEU A 65 2.71 7.09 9.33
N ILE A 66 2.44 8.17 8.59
CA ILE A 66 1.18 8.93 8.70
C ILE A 66 0.12 8.34 7.76
N GLN A 67 0.50 7.97 6.54
CA GLN A 67 -0.43 7.55 5.49
C GLN A 67 -1.02 6.17 5.71
N MET A 68 -0.26 5.20 6.25
CA MET A 68 -0.78 3.85 6.53
C MET A 68 -1.91 3.85 7.59
N PRO A 69 -1.79 4.53 8.75
CA PRO A 69 -2.90 4.68 9.69
C PRO A 69 -4.13 5.35 9.07
N ILE A 70 -3.94 6.36 8.22
CA ILE A 70 -5.04 7.00 7.50
C ILE A 70 -5.74 5.99 6.60
N LEU A 71 -5.00 5.26 5.77
CA LEU A 71 -5.54 4.21 4.90
C LEU A 71 -6.27 3.12 5.70
N PHE A 72 -5.75 2.76 6.87
CA PHE A 72 -6.41 1.88 7.82
C PHE A 72 -7.78 2.42 8.28
N PHE A 73 -7.87 3.71 8.62
CA PHE A 73 -9.16 4.32 8.95
C PHE A 73 -10.14 4.31 7.77
N TYR A 74 -9.68 4.51 6.54
CA TYR A 74 -10.53 4.36 5.35
C TYR A 74 -11.10 2.93 5.25
N PHE A 75 -10.26 1.91 5.40
CA PHE A 75 -10.69 0.51 5.31
C PHE A 75 -11.65 0.14 6.44
N TRP A 76 -11.38 0.63 7.65
CA TRP A 76 -12.23 0.37 8.80
C TRP A 76 -13.58 1.12 8.74
N GLN A 77 -13.59 2.42 8.44
CA GLN A 77 -14.79 3.25 8.55
C GLN A 77 -15.61 3.29 7.27
N ILE A 78 -14.96 3.45 6.10
CA ILE A 78 -15.66 3.67 4.82
C ILE A 78 -16.05 2.34 4.17
N PHE A 79 -15.17 1.35 4.26
CA PHE A 79 -15.42 -0.01 3.76
C PHE A 79 -15.98 -0.96 4.82
N ARG A 80 -16.10 -0.49 6.08
CA ARG A 80 -16.68 -1.24 7.22
C ARG A 80 -15.99 -2.57 7.51
N ILE A 81 -14.72 -2.70 7.15
CA ILE A 81 -13.94 -3.91 7.37
C ILE A 81 -13.58 -3.98 8.86
N PRO A 82 -13.73 -5.13 9.55
CA PRO A 82 -13.36 -5.22 10.96
C PRO A 82 -11.88 -4.87 11.17
N ILE A 83 -11.59 -4.16 12.26
CA ILE A 83 -10.27 -3.58 12.63
C ILE A 83 -9.11 -4.52 12.30
N PHE A 84 -9.18 -5.79 12.70
CA PHE A 84 -8.10 -6.74 12.44
C PHE A 84 -7.84 -6.97 10.95
N TYR A 85 -8.91 -7.21 10.17
CA TYR A 85 -8.78 -7.48 8.74
C TYR A 85 -8.37 -6.22 7.99
N ALA A 86 -8.88 -5.04 8.38
CA ALA A 86 -8.47 -3.77 7.81
C ALA A 86 -6.95 -3.55 7.96
N GLY A 87 -6.39 -3.83 9.15
CA GLY A 87 -4.95 -3.73 9.40
C GLY A 87 -4.14 -4.70 8.55
N LEU A 88 -4.58 -5.96 8.50
CA LEU A 88 -3.92 -6.99 7.70
C LEU A 88 -3.94 -6.64 6.20
N MET A 89 -5.07 -6.16 5.69
CA MET A 89 -5.23 -5.75 4.30
C MET A 89 -4.31 -4.58 3.96
N VAL A 90 -4.34 -3.51 4.76
CA VAL A 90 -3.53 -2.32 4.54
C VAL A 90 -2.03 -2.64 4.55
N VAL A 91 -1.56 -3.42 5.53
CA VAL A 91 -0.14 -3.79 5.60
C VAL A 91 0.27 -4.63 4.38
N ASN A 92 -0.53 -5.61 3.97
CA ASN A 92 -0.21 -6.44 2.81
C ASN A 92 -0.21 -5.66 1.49
N GLY A 93 -1.25 -4.85 1.27
CA GLY A 93 -1.37 -4.04 0.07
C GLY A 93 -0.24 -3.02 -0.05
N TYR A 94 0.07 -2.33 1.04
CA TYR A 94 1.12 -1.33 1.08
C TYR A 94 2.52 -1.96 1.00
N LEU A 95 2.77 -3.11 1.64
CA LEU A 95 4.03 -3.84 1.47
C LEU A 95 4.26 -4.22 0.00
N LEU A 96 3.26 -4.81 -0.66
CA LEU A 96 3.39 -5.19 -2.07
C LEU A 96 3.60 -3.95 -2.94
N TYR A 97 2.85 -2.87 -2.70
CA TYR A 97 3.02 -1.62 -3.42
C TYR A 97 4.42 -1.04 -3.26
N SER A 98 4.93 -0.97 -2.02
CA SER A 98 6.28 -0.48 -1.74
C SER A 98 7.36 -1.36 -2.38
N LEU A 99 7.17 -2.68 -2.47
CA LEU A 99 8.09 -3.56 -3.19
C LEU A 99 8.10 -3.27 -4.69
N ILE A 100 6.93 -3.09 -5.31
CA ILE A 100 6.82 -2.70 -6.73
C ILE A 100 7.53 -1.37 -6.96
N GLN A 101 7.24 -0.36 -6.12
CA GLN A 101 7.86 0.95 -6.20
C GLN A 101 9.38 0.85 -6.02
N ALA A 102 9.87 0.09 -5.05
CA ALA A 102 11.29 -0.06 -4.79
C ALA A 102 12.04 -0.76 -5.94
N VAL A 103 11.43 -1.77 -6.59
CA VAL A 103 11.99 -2.38 -7.81
C VAL A 103 12.11 -1.34 -8.92
N ILE A 104 11.08 -0.52 -9.13
CA ILE A 104 11.10 0.55 -10.13
C ILE A 104 12.23 1.54 -9.80
N LEU A 105 12.34 2.01 -8.55
CA LEU A 105 13.41 2.92 -8.13
C LEU A 105 14.81 2.36 -8.40
N VAL A 106 15.04 1.07 -8.12
CA VAL A 106 16.32 0.40 -8.41
C VAL A 106 16.60 0.37 -9.91
N VAL A 107 15.60 0.06 -10.74
CA VAL A 107 15.74 0.07 -12.21
C VAL A 107 16.10 1.47 -12.72
N TYR A 108 15.45 2.52 -12.21
CA TYR A 108 15.76 3.90 -12.56
C TYR A 108 17.19 4.30 -12.16
N GLN A 109 17.63 3.88 -10.97
CA GLN A 109 18.99 4.14 -10.49
C GLN A 109 20.05 3.45 -11.36
N ILE A 110 19.80 2.22 -11.83
CA ILE A 110 20.71 1.50 -12.74
C ILE A 110 20.84 2.21 -14.09
N ILE A 111 19.74 2.80 -14.59
CA ILE A 111 19.72 3.55 -15.86
C ILE A 111 20.34 4.96 -15.70
N GLY A 112 20.61 5.39 -14.46
CA GLY A 112 21.26 6.67 -14.16
C GLY A 112 20.31 7.85 -14.00
N PHE A 113 19.00 7.60 -13.85
CA PHE A 113 18.02 8.64 -13.57
C PHE A 113 17.85 8.84 -12.06
N THR A 114 18.02 10.08 -11.59
CA THR A 114 17.67 10.47 -10.22
C THR A 114 16.21 10.91 -10.16
N ILE A 115 15.48 10.34 -9.22
CA ILE A 115 14.08 10.72 -8.95
C ILE A 115 14.12 11.66 -7.75
N ALA A 116 13.85 12.95 -7.98
CA ALA A 116 13.65 13.92 -6.92
C ALA A 116 12.15 14.24 -6.77
N PRO A 117 11.67 14.55 -5.55
CA PRO A 117 10.29 14.96 -5.34
C PRO A 117 9.95 16.17 -6.21
N ASN A 118 8.77 16.17 -6.83
CA ASN A 118 8.26 17.25 -7.67
C ASN A 118 9.01 17.52 -8.99
N GLU A 119 9.86 16.60 -9.42
CA GLU A 119 10.42 16.60 -10.78
C GLU A 119 9.50 15.82 -11.75
N PRO A 120 9.54 16.11 -13.07
CA PRO A 120 8.82 15.33 -14.08
C PRO A 120 9.15 13.83 -14.01
N THR A 121 10.37 13.49 -13.57
CA THR A 121 10.80 12.10 -13.37
C THR A 121 10.00 11.39 -12.29
N ALA A 122 9.56 12.10 -11.24
CA ALA A 122 8.68 11.55 -10.21
C ALA A 122 7.29 11.25 -10.76
N PHE A 123 6.68 12.15 -11.54
CA PHE A 123 5.36 11.88 -12.14
C PHE A 123 5.37 10.69 -13.10
N ILE A 124 6.45 10.54 -13.88
CA ILE A 124 6.64 9.39 -14.76
C ILE A 124 6.76 8.10 -13.93
N ALA A 125 7.58 8.12 -12.87
CA ALA A 125 7.73 6.96 -11.98
C ALA A 125 6.42 6.58 -11.29
N GLN A 126 5.65 7.57 -10.81
CA GLN A 126 4.32 7.35 -10.22
C GLN A 126 3.35 6.73 -11.23
N THR A 127 3.32 7.24 -12.47
CA THR A 127 2.45 6.71 -13.54
C THR A 127 2.78 5.26 -13.88
N ILE A 128 4.07 4.94 -14.00
CA ILE A 128 4.53 3.56 -14.27
C ILE A 128 4.20 2.65 -13.10
N THR A 129 4.42 3.11 -11.86
CA THR A 129 4.11 2.36 -10.64
C THR A 129 2.61 2.06 -10.55
N ALA A 130 1.76 3.07 -10.76
CA ALA A 130 0.31 2.89 -10.79
C ALA A 130 -0.12 1.93 -11.92
N GLY A 131 0.43 2.07 -13.13
CA GLY A 131 0.14 1.20 -14.27
C GLY A 131 0.49 -0.27 -14.01
N ILE A 132 1.70 -0.54 -13.51
CA ILE A 132 2.13 -1.90 -13.12
C ILE A 132 1.25 -2.45 -12.00
N THR A 133 0.92 -1.61 -11.02
CA THR A 133 0.06 -1.99 -9.89
C THR A 133 -1.35 -2.38 -10.37
N PHE A 134 -1.95 -1.60 -11.27
CA PHE A 134 -3.22 -1.97 -11.90
C PHE A 134 -3.14 -3.25 -12.70
N LEU A 135 -2.06 -3.44 -13.47
CA LEU A 135 -1.84 -4.66 -14.24
C LEU A 135 -1.72 -5.88 -13.33
N MET A 136 -0.98 -5.77 -12.21
CA MET A 136 -0.89 -6.84 -11.21
C MET A 136 -2.23 -7.11 -10.54
N ALA A 137 -2.98 -6.07 -10.16
CA ALA A 137 -4.31 -6.22 -9.59
C ALA A 137 -5.26 -6.92 -10.58
N TRP A 138 -5.23 -6.53 -11.86
CA TRP A 138 -6.03 -7.16 -12.91
C TRP A 138 -5.64 -8.62 -13.13
N LEU A 139 -4.35 -8.95 -13.13
CA LEU A 139 -3.87 -10.33 -13.22
C LEU A 139 -4.36 -11.16 -12.04
N LEU A 140 -4.25 -10.66 -10.80
CA LEU A 140 -4.74 -11.34 -9.58
C LEU A 140 -6.24 -11.63 -9.64
N ILE A 141 -7.03 -10.64 -10.09
CA ILE A 141 -8.48 -10.79 -10.26
C ILE A 141 -8.77 -11.84 -11.34
N ARG A 142 -8.05 -11.82 -12.47
CA ARG A 142 -8.30 -12.74 -13.59
C ARG A 142 -7.86 -14.17 -13.30
N THR A 143 -6.77 -14.36 -12.57
CA THR A 143 -6.29 -15.69 -12.17
C THR A 143 -7.06 -16.25 -10.98
N ASN A 144 -7.96 -15.47 -10.36
CA ASN A 144 -8.60 -15.80 -9.08
C ASN A 144 -7.56 -16.20 -8.01
N TRP A 145 -6.36 -15.66 -8.08
CA TRP A 145 -5.32 -15.86 -7.07
C TRP A 145 -5.46 -14.75 -6.02
N GLY A 146 -5.99 -15.13 -4.86
CA GLY A 146 -6.24 -14.23 -3.75
C GLY A 146 -6.92 -14.99 -2.63
N PHE A 147 -6.94 -14.38 -1.45
CA PHE A 147 -7.37 -15.01 -0.21
C PHE A 147 -8.83 -14.71 0.10
N THR A 148 -9.60 -15.71 0.51
CA THR A 148 -11.05 -15.59 0.74
C THR A 148 -11.38 -15.50 2.23
N PHE A 149 -10.41 -15.73 3.11
CA PHE A 149 -10.63 -15.74 4.57
C PHE A 149 -11.03 -14.38 5.17
N VAL A 150 -11.00 -13.28 4.40
CA VAL A 150 -11.44 -11.96 4.88
C VAL A 150 -12.96 -11.88 4.76
N PRO A 151 -13.70 -11.78 5.87
CA PRO A 151 -15.15 -11.74 5.81
C PRO A 151 -15.65 -10.40 5.27
N ASP A 152 -16.55 -10.47 4.28
CA ASP A 152 -17.24 -9.31 3.69
C ASP A 152 -18.35 -8.71 4.60
N THR A 153 -18.46 -9.15 5.86
CA THR A 153 -19.58 -8.78 6.76
C THR A 153 -19.12 -8.13 8.06
N ASP A 154 -19.78 -7.02 8.43
CA ASP A 154 -19.55 -6.18 9.63
C ASP A 154 -19.57 -6.92 10.99
N ARG A 155 -20.01 -8.19 11.03
CA ARG A 155 -20.38 -8.90 12.27
C ARG A 155 -19.59 -10.17 12.56
N VAL A 156 -18.45 -10.39 11.90
CA VAL A 156 -17.61 -11.53 12.26
C VAL A 156 -16.76 -11.19 13.48
N LYS A 157 -17.19 -11.68 14.64
CA LYS A 157 -16.39 -11.64 15.87
C LYS A 157 -15.14 -12.48 15.66
N MET A 158 -14.01 -11.81 15.65
CA MET A 158 -12.72 -12.46 15.56
C MET A 158 -12.46 -13.29 16.82
N GLN A 159 -12.23 -14.59 16.65
CA GLN A 159 -11.75 -15.43 17.74
C GLN A 159 -10.25 -15.18 17.95
N TRP A 160 -9.87 -14.85 19.18
CA TRP A 160 -8.50 -14.60 19.59
C TRP A 160 -7.70 -15.91 19.69
N ASN A 161 -7.45 -16.54 18.55
CA ASN A 161 -6.61 -17.74 18.47
C ASN A 161 -5.14 -17.34 18.31
N LYS A 162 -4.21 -18.17 18.80
CA LYS A 162 -2.75 -17.96 18.70
C LYS A 162 -2.28 -17.61 17.28
N ARG A 163 -2.96 -18.16 16.28
CA ARG A 163 -2.71 -17.94 14.84
C ARG A 163 -3.04 -16.51 14.39
N ASN A 164 -4.16 -16.00 14.84
CA ASN A 164 -4.62 -14.65 14.58
C ASN A 164 -3.73 -13.60 15.26
N ILE A 165 -3.25 -13.90 16.47
CA ILE A 165 -2.25 -13.09 17.17
C ILE A 165 -0.93 -13.08 16.38
N ARG A 166 -0.49 -14.23 15.84
CA ARG A 166 0.71 -14.30 15.00
C ARG A 166 0.61 -13.44 13.75
N LEU A 167 -0.55 -13.42 13.08
CA LEU A 167 -0.81 -12.53 11.93
C LEU A 167 -0.80 -11.04 12.32
N LEU A 168 -1.36 -10.70 13.48
CA LEU A 168 -1.36 -9.33 14.00
C LEU A 168 0.08 -8.86 14.25
N VAL A 169 0.85 -9.66 15.00
CA VAL A 169 2.25 -9.35 15.32
C VAL A 169 3.08 -9.19 14.06
N MET A 170 2.92 -10.08 13.07
CA MET A 170 3.65 -9.96 11.81
C MET A 170 3.22 -8.74 10.98
N SER A 171 1.94 -8.34 11.06
CA SER A 171 1.48 -7.11 10.40
C SER A 171 2.10 -5.86 11.05
N ILE A 172 2.24 -5.84 12.38
CA ILE A 172 2.97 -4.79 13.10
C ILE A 172 4.45 -4.79 12.72
N VAL A 173 5.09 -5.95 12.65
CA VAL A 173 6.50 -6.06 12.22
C VAL A 173 6.68 -5.55 10.79
N GLY A 174 5.76 -5.88 9.88
CA GLY A 174 5.76 -5.35 8.50
C GLY A 174 5.63 -3.83 8.43
N TYR A 175 4.74 -3.27 9.24
CA TYR A 175 4.59 -1.82 9.37
C TYR A 175 5.89 -1.13 9.86
N VAL A 176 6.52 -1.70 10.89
CA VAL A 176 7.79 -1.18 11.44
C VAL A 176 8.91 -1.30 10.41
N ALA A 177 9.01 -2.43 9.72
CA ALA A 177 10.02 -2.66 8.68
C ALA A 177 9.90 -1.65 7.53
N LEU A 178 8.68 -1.36 7.07
CA LEU A 178 8.42 -0.34 6.04
C LEU A 178 8.82 1.05 6.52
N SER A 179 8.46 1.41 7.75
CA SER A 179 8.79 2.71 8.31
C SER A 179 10.31 2.91 8.40
N ILE A 180 11.05 1.88 8.84
CA ILE A 180 12.52 1.90 8.89
C ILE A 180 13.12 2.02 7.49
N TYR A 181 12.58 1.30 6.49
CA TYR A 181 13.04 1.39 5.10
C TYR A 181 12.93 2.81 4.54
N TYR A 182 11.78 3.46 4.68
CA TYR A 182 11.58 4.83 4.16
C TYR A 182 12.45 5.87 4.87
N ILE A 183 12.59 5.78 6.19
CA ILE A 183 13.48 6.67 6.95
C ILE A 183 14.94 6.47 6.50
N SER A 184 15.37 5.22 6.36
CA SER A 184 16.74 4.89 5.93
C SER A 184 17.04 5.39 4.52
N PHE A 185 16.07 5.26 3.60
CA PHE A 185 16.20 5.78 2.23
C PHE A 185 16.37 7.30 2.23
N PHE A 186 15.57 8.03 3.01
CA PHE A 186 15.65 9.49 3.05
C PHE A 186 16.94 10.00 3.72
N TRP A 187 17.51 9.23 4.66
CA TRP A 187 18.76 9.57 5.35
C TRP A 187 20.02 9.18 4.54
N GLY A 188 19.85 8.70 3.30
CA GLY A 188 20.96 8.39 2.40
C GLY A 188 21.64 7.05 2.67
N TYR A 189 21.07 6.19 3.52
CA TYR A 189 21.54 4.83 3.68
C TYR A 189 21.09 3.96 2.51
N THR A 190 21.86 2.90 2.21
CA THR A 190 21.60 2.03 1.07
C THR A 190 20.20 1.37 1.19
N PRO A 191 19.28 1.63 0.24
CA PRO A 191 17.91 1.10 0.30
C PRO A 191 17.84 -0.42 0.24
N PHE A 192 18.93 -1.07 -0.19
CA PHE A 192 19.01 -2.51 -0.41
C PHE A 192 18.68 -3.33 0.85
N ILE A 193 19.14 -2.91 2.03
CA ILE A 193 18.91 -3.64 3.29
C ILE A 193 17.43 -3.63 3.65
N GLY A 194 16.77 -2.47 3.58
CA GLY A 194 15.34 -2.37 3.87
C GLY A 194 14.47 -3.06 2.82
N LEU A 195 14.90 -3.08 1.56
CA LEU A 195 14.26 -3.85 0.48
C LEU A 195 14.29 -5.35 0.77
N VAL A 196 15.45 -5.90 1.13
CA VAL A 196 15.63 -7.31 1.46
C VAL A 196 14.80 -7.69 2.69
N LEU A 197 14.87 -6.88 3.76
CA LEU A 197 14.07 -7.11 4.97
C LEU A 197 12.56 -7.02 4.69
N GLY A 198 12.12 -6.00 3.94
CA GLY A 198 10.72 -5.83 3.54
C GLY A 198 10.22 -7.00 2.69
N THR A 199 11.05 -7.51 1.78
CA THR A 199 10.74 -8.68 0.96
C THR A 199 10.61 -9.95 1.81
N ILE A 200 11.53 -10.17 2.76
CA ILE A 200 11.46 -11.31 3.68
C ILE A 200 10.18 -11.24 4.52
N VAL A 201 9.86 -10.08 5.09
CA VAL A 201 8.65 -9.89 5.89
C VAL A 201 7.39 -10.11 5.05
N TYR A 202 7.38 -9.62 3.81
CA TYR A 202 6.27 -9.85 2.88
C TYR A 202 6.10 -11.34 2.55
N ILE A 203 7.18 -12.08 2.24
CA ILE A 203 7.11 -13.52 1.97
C ILE A 203 6.57 -14.28 3.18
N VAL A 204 7.06 -13.96 4.39
CA VAL A 204 6.59 -14.59 5.62
C VAL A 204 5.13 -14.27 5.89
N LEU A 205 4.70 -13.03 5.64
CA LEU A 205 3.29 -12.64 5.75
C LEU A 205 2.43 -13.41 4.75
N GLN A 206 2.83 -13.49 3.48
CA GLN A 206 2.10 -14.25 2.46
C GLN A 206 2.02 -15.74 2.82
N TYR A 207 3.11 -16.32 3.35
CA TYR A 207 3.11 -17.69 3.82
C TYR A 207 2.10 -17.90 4.96
N LEU A 208 2.05 -17.01 5.95
CA LEU A 208 1.11 -17.12 7.08
C LEU A 208 -0.34 -16.91 6.65
N VAL A 209 -0.56 -16.02 5.68
CA VAL A 209 -1.86 -15.73 5.06
C VAL A 209 -2.33 -16.94 4.22
N PHE A 210 -1.41 -17.63 3.54
CA PHE A 210 -1.68 -18.87 2.81
C PHE A 210 -1.96 -20.06 3.75
N GLU A 211 -1.13 -20.23 4.78
CA GLU A 211 -1.36 -21.22 5.83
C GLU A 211 -2.77 -21.01 6.39
N ARG A 212 -3.08 -19.74 6.73
CA ARG A 212 -4.41 -19.11 6.81
C ARG A 212 -5.55 -19.94 6.21
N GLU A 213 -5.59 -19.82 4.89
CA GLU A 213 -6.62 -20.30 3.98
C GLU A 213 -6.67 -21.83 3.91
N TYR A 214 -5.53 -22.52 3.92
CA TYR A 214 -5.47 -23.97 3.70
C TYR A 214 -5.73 -24.83 4.94
N TYR A 215 -5.41 -24.32 6.14
CA TYR A 215 -5.58 -25.05 7.40
C TYR A 215 -6.61 -24.40 8.34
N GLY A 216 -7.42 -23.46 7.83
CA GLY A 216 -8.55 -22.84 8.52
C GLY A 216 -9.84 -23.58 8.26
#